data_AF-A0A9X3ETC7-F1
#
_entry.id   AF-A0A9X3ETC7-F1
#
_cell.length_a   1.000
_cell.length_b   1.000
_cell.length_c   1.000
_cell.angle_alpha   90.00
_cell.angle_beta   90.00
_cell.angle_gamma   90.00
#
_symmetry.space_group_name_H-M   'P 1'
#
loop_
_entity.id
_entity.type
_entity.pdbx_description
1 polymer ?
#
loop_
_entity_poly.entity_id
_entity_poly.type
_entity_poly.pdbx_seq_one_letter_code
_entity_poly.pdbx_strand_id
1 'polypeptide(L)' 'MVAEGRRHVVLDMTELTNIETPGVAAVVALHKHTREIGGEVRIVGINAQPLAIFKLLRFDKVFDL' A
#
# COMPACT_ATOMS: atom_id res chain seq x y z
N MET A 1 -13.12 -1.25 -5.98
CA MET A 1 -13.76 -1.16 -4.65
C MET A 1 -13.37 -2.37 -3.82
N VAL A 2 -12.83 -2.18 -2.61
CA VAL A 2 -12.66 -3.26 -1.62
C VAL A 2 -13.97 -3.32 -0.81
N ALA A 3 -15.02 -3.87 -1.43
CA ALA A 3 -16.37 -3.90 -0.85
C ALA A 3 -16.69 -5.22 -0.11
N GLU A 4 -15.77 -6.19 -0.09
CA GLU A 4 -16.08 -7.57 0.34
C GLU A 4 -15.49 -7.95 1.71
N GLY A 5 -15.03 -6.99 2.52
CA GLY A 5 -14.45 -7.31 3.83
C GLY A 5 -13.20 -8.22 3.74
N ARG A 6 -12.44 -8.11 2.64
CA ARG A 6 -11.20 -8.89 2.46
C ARG A 6 -10.20 -8.48 3.52
N ARG A 7 -9.99 -9.37 4.48
CA ARG A 7 -9.02 -9.19 5.58
C ARG A 7 -7.56 -9.31 5.13
N HIS A 8 -7.29 -9.90 3.98
CA HIS A 8 -5.93 -10.01 3.47
C HIS A 8 -5.90 -9.47 2.04
N VAL A 9 -5.11 -8.42 1.84
CA VAL A 9 -4.97 -7.76 0.55
C VAL A 9 -3.50 -7.76 0.15
N VAL A 10 -3.19 -8.33 -1.01
CA VAL A 10 -1.88 -8.21 -1.65
C VAL A 10 -1.98 -7.10 -2.69
N LEU A 11 -1.19 -6.05 -2.51
CA LEU A 11 -1.03 -4.98 -3.49
C LEU A 11 0.24 -5.24 -4.29
N ASP A 12 0.06 -5.75 -5.51
CA ASP A 12 1.15 -5.94 -6.47
C ASP A 12 1.46 -4.63 -7.18
N MET A 13 2.69 -4.14 -7.01
CA MET A 13 3.20 -2.91 -7.60
C MET A 13 4.34 -3.19 -8.58
N THR A 14 4.52 -4.43 -9.05
CA THR A 14 5.63 -4.84 -9.93
C THR A 14 5.68 -3.99 -11.21
N GLU A 15 4.53 -3.70 -11.82
CA GLU A 15 4.43 -2.88 -13.04
C GLU A 15 4.25 -1.38 -12.76
N LEU A 16 4.18 -0.97 -11.49
CA LEU A 16 4.00 0.43 -11.13
C LEU A 16 5.34 1.15 -11.17
N THR A 17 5.52 2.00 -12.17
CA THR A 17 6.75 2.77 -12.35
C THR A 17 6.75 4.08 -11.58
N ASN A 18 5.57 4.71 -11.41
CA ASN A 18 5.41 5.99 -10.75
C ASN A 18 4.17 6.04 -9.85
N ILE A 19 4.21 6.86 -8.79
CA ILE A 19 3.09 7.13 -7.90
C ILE A 19 3.06 8.59 -7.47
N GLU A 20 1.86 9.17 -7.40
CA GLU A 20 1.63 10.54 -6.92
C GLU A 20 0.75 10.57 -5.67
N THR A 21 0.54 11.77 -5.13
CA THR A 21 -0.24 12.01 -3.91
C THR A 21 -1.58 11.27 -3.85
N PRO A 22 -2.41 11.22 -4.92
CA PRO A 22 -3.67 10.46 -4.89
C PRO A 22 -3.46 8.95 -4.73
N GLY A 23 -2.44 8.39 -5.39
CA GLY A 23 -2.10 6.97 -5.28
C GLY A 23 -1.61 6.62 -3.87
N VAL A 24 -0.76 7.47 -3.29
CA VAL A 24 -0.29 7.32 -1.90
C VAL A 24 -1.49 7.36 -0.94
N ALA A 25 -2.41 8.33 -1.12
CA ALA A 25 -3.60 8.44 -0.29
C ALA A 25 -4.50 7.20 -0.39
N ALA A 26 -4.64 6.61 -1.58
CA ALA A 26 -5.40 5.39 -1.78
C ALA A 26 -4.80 4.17 -1.04
N VAL A 27 -3.47 4.02 -1.06
CA VAL A 27 -2.79 2.94 -0.31
C VAL A 27 -2.98 3.10 1.19
N VAL A 28 -2.88 4.34 1.71
CA VAL A 28 -3.11 4.63 3.12
C VAL A 28 -4.55 4.34 3.52
N ALA A 29 -5.54 4.74 2.69
CA ALA A 29 -6.95 4.46 2.94
C ALA A 29 -7.22 2.94 2.96
N LEU A 30 -6.65 2.20 2.02
CA LEU A 30 -6.74 0.74 1.97
C LEU A 30 -6.15 0.10 3.24
N HIS A 31 -4.97 0.53 3.67
CA HIS A 31 -4.33 0.02 4.88
C HIS A 31 -5.19 0.26 6.13
N LYS A 32 -5.70 1.49 6.31
CA LYS A 32 -6.59 1.84 7.43
C LYS A 32 -7.84 0.98 7.45
N HIS A 33 -8.55 0.93 6.33
CA HIS A 33 -9.79 0.16 6.23
C HIS A 33 -9.58 -1.34 6.49
N THR A 34 -8.49 -1.89 5.95
CA THR A 34 -8.17 -3.32 6.15
C THR A 34 -7.80 -3.60 7.61
N ARG A 35 -7.09 -2.69 8.30
CA ARG A 35 -6.79 -2.83 9.73
C ARG A 35 -8.00 -2.69 10.63
N GLU A 36 -8.95 -1.82 10.30
CA GLU A 36 -10.20 -1.63 11.06
C GLU A 36 -11.02 -2.93 11.15
N ILE A 37 -10.94 -3.79 10.14
CA ILE A 37 -11.59 -5.12 10.10
C ILE A 37 -10.68 -6.26 10.57
N GLY A 38 -9.55 -5.95 11.23
CA GLY A 38 -8.60 -6.94 11.75
C GLY A 38 -7.78 -7.65 10.67
N GLY A 39 -7.59 -7.00 9.53
CA GLY A 39 -6.83 -7.53 8.39
C GLY A 39 -5.44 -6.90 8.20
N GLU A 40 -4.78 -7.32 7.13
CA GLU A 40 -3.43 -6.92 6.72
C GLU A 40 -3.38 -6.56 5.22
N VAL A 41 -2.57 -5.56 4.88
CA VAL A 41 -2.17 -5.25 3.51
C VAL A 41 -0.68 -5.58 3.35
N ARG A 42 -0.35 -6.45 2.41
CA ARG A 42 1.03 -6.73 2.00
C ARG A 42 1.31 -6.11 0.65
N ILE A 43 2.45 -5.41 0.54
CA ILE A 43 2.90 -4.82 -0.73
C ILE A 43 3.99 -5.73 -1.31
N VAL A 44 3.90 -6.00 -2.61
CA VAL A 44 4.90 -6.78 -3.35
C VAL A 44 5.33 -6.05 -4.61
N GLY A 45 6.56 -6.28 -5.07
CA GLY A 45 7.05 -5.73 -6.33
C GLY A 45 7.36 -4.23 -6.35
N ILE A 46 7.21 -3.53 -5.22
CA ILE A 46 7.50 -2.09 -5.14
C ILE A 46 8.99 -1.81 -5.43
N ASN A 47 9.25 -0.88 -6.34
CA ASN A 47 10.60 -0.53 -6.78
C ASN A 47 10.67 0.97 -7.16
N ALA A 48 11.85 1.41 -7.61
CA ALA A 48 12.08 2.73 -8.21
C ALA A 48 11.42 3.93 -7.47
N GLN A 49 10.68 4.78 -8.19
CA GLN A 49 10.07 5.99 -7.63
C GLN A 49 9.06 5.66 -6.51
N PRO A 50 8.12 4.70 -6.66
CA PRO A 50 7.24 4.30 -5.57
C PRO A 50 7.95 3.93 -4.27
N LEU A 51 9.02 3.13 -4.34
CA LEU A 51 9.80 2.76 -3.14
C LEU A 51 10.46 3.98 -2.49
N ALA A 52 11.01 4.89 -3.29
CA ALA A 52 11.61 6.12 -2.79
C ALA A 52 10.59 7.01 -2.06
N ILE A 53 9.38 7.16 -2.62
CA ILE A 53 8.28 7.90 -1.98
C ILE A 53 7.87 7.22 -0.67
N PHE A 54 7.74 5.89 -0.65
CA PHE A 54 7.37 5.16 0.57
C PHE A 54 8.42 5.30 1.67
N LYS A 55 9.71 5.23 1.34
CA LYS A 55 10.80 5.47 2.30
C LYS A 55 10.82 6.92 2.81
N LEU A 56 10.60 7.90 1.92
CA LEU A 56 10.53 9.31 2.28
C LEU A 56 9.41 9.56 3.30
N LEU A 57 8.24 8.94 3.08
CA LEU A 57 7.08 9.03 3.97
C LEU A 57 7.15 8.09 5.17
N ARG A 58 8.23 7.31 5.30
CA ARG A 58 8.46 6.33 6.37
C ARG A 58 7.42 5.21 6.39
N PHE A 59 6.79 4.96 5.25
CA PHE A 59 5.81 3.89 5.03
C PHE A 59 6.48 2.53 4.84
N ASP A 60 7.76 2.49 4.48
CA ASP A 60 8.58 1.28 4.56
C ASP A 60 8.48 0.58 5.92
N LYS A 61 8.40 1.35 7.00
CA LYS A 61 8.22 0.81 8.37
C LYS A 61 6.79 0.39 8.71
N VAL A 62 5.82 0.88 7.96
CA VAL A 62 4.39 0.61 8.18
C VAL A 62 3.96 -0.65 7.42
N PHE A 63 4.59 -0.90 6.27
CA PHE A 63 4.28 -2.01 5.37
C PHE A 63 5.38 -3.09 5.30
N ASP A 64 6.40 -2.98 6.17
CA ASP A 64 7.54 -3.91 6.24
C ASP A 64 8.24 -4.13 4.88
N LEU A 65 8.71 -3.03 4.26
CA LEU A 65 9.31 -2.98 2.90
C LEU A 65 10.84 -2.77 2.85
#